data_AF-A0A971X9L0-F1
#
_entry.id   AF-A0A971X9L0-F1
#
_cell.length_a   1.000
_cell.length_b   1.000
_cell.length_c   1.000
_cell.angle_alpha   90.00
_cell.angle_beta   90.00
_cell.angle_gamma   90.00
#
_symmetry.space_group_name_H-M   'P 1'
#
loop_
_entity.id
_entity.type
_entity.pdbx_description
1 polymer ?
#
loop_
_entity_poly.entity_id
_entity_poly.type
_entity_poly.pdbx_seq_one_letter_code
_entity_poly.pdbx_strand_id
1 'polypeptide(L)'
;EVQAISDILGIDPLYLACEGRMLIVVEKGFGEKVLSNLKTLDSCSEAQIIGRFASGHHGLVYMRTFIGGKRIIPMLEDQMLPRIC
;
A
#
# COMPACT_ATOMS: atom_id res chain seq x y z
N GLU A 1 -6.11 9.80 -11.73
CA GLU A 1 -7.09 10.66 -11.03
C GLU A 1 -6.73 10.86 -9.56
N VAL A 2 -6.69 9.81 -8.73
CA VAL A 2 -6.37 9.92 -7.29
C VAL A 2 -5.06 10.66 -7.02
N GLN A 3 -3.99 10.33 -7.75
CA GLN A 3 -2.70 11.00 -7.58
C GLN A 3 -2.79 12.50 -7.84
N ALA A 4 -3.44 12.92 -8.94
CA ALA A 4 -3.57 14.33 -9.30
C ALA A 4 -4.34 15.13 -8.23
N ILE A 5 -5.42 14.57 -7.69
CA ILE A 5 -6.16 15.21 -6.59
C ILE A 5 -5.31 15.29 -5.33
N SER A 6 -4.57 14.22 -5.03
CA SER A 6 -3.69 14.16 -3.85
C SER A 6 -2.59 15.23 -3.94
N ASP A 7 -2.01 15.41 -5.13
CA ASP A 7 -1.00 16.44 -5.40
C ASP A 7 -1.57 17.86 -5.23
N ILE A 8 -2.79 18.11 -5.73
CA ILE A 8 -3.49 19.40 -5.57
C ILE A 8 -3.78 19.71 -4.10
N LEU A 9 -4.21 18.71 -3.33
CA LEU A 9 -4.58 18.86 -1.93
C LEU A 9 -3.38 18.81 -0.97
N GLY A 10 -2.18 18.48 -1.46
CA GLY A 10 -0.99 18.34 -0.64
C GLY A 10 -1.04 17.16 0.34
N ILE A 11 -1.80 16.11 -0.01
CA ILE A 11 -1.98 14.92 0.82
C ILE A 11 -1.28 13.72 0.18
N ASP A 12 -0.75 12.82 1.00
CA ASP A 12 -0.16 11.58 0.50
C ASP A 12 -1.24 10.48 0.46
N PRO A 13 -1.52 9.88 -0.71
CA PRO A 13 -2.59 8.90 -0.87
C PRO A 13 -2.38 7.62 -0.06
N LEU A 14 -1.16 7.33 0.41
CA LEU A 14 -0.89 6.17 1.26
C LEU A 14 -1.54 6.28 2.65
N TYR A 15 -1.95 7.48 3.08
CA TYR A 15 -2.61 7.71 4.36
C TYR A 15 -4.11 7.95 4.24
N LEU A 16 -4.69 7.80 3.04
CA LEU A 16 -6.13 7.89 2.86
C LEU A 16 -6.81 6.57 3.23
N ALA A 17 -7.93 6.67 3.94
CA ALA A 17 -8.75 5.52 4.27
C ALA A 17 -9.24 4.82 2.98
N CYS A 18 -9.26 3.48 3.02
CA CYS A 18 -9.73 2.65 1.92
C CYS A 18 -10.87 1.76 2.41
N GLU A 19 -12.07 1.91 1.87
CA GLU A 19 -13.28 1.16 2.32
C GLU A 19 -13.56 -0.13 1.52
N GLY A 20 -12.69 -0.49 0.58
CA GLY A 20 -12.87 -1.66 -0.29
C GLY A 20 -11.55 -2.33 -0.67
N ARG A 21 -10.51 -2.16 0.16
CA ARG A 21 -9.16 -2.72 -0.10
C ARG A 21 -8.67 -3.47 1.11
N MET A 22 -7.74 -4.40 0.87
CA MET A 22 -7.11 -5.18 1.93
C MET A 22 -5.61 -5.33 1.69
N LEU A 23 -4.87 -5.50 2.77
CA LEU A 23 -3.47 -5.95 2.75
C LEU A 23 -3.44 -7.41 3.20
N ILE A 24 -2.75 -8.26 2.43
CA ILE A 24 -2.60 -9.67 2.74
C ILE A 24 -1.10 -9.98 2.86
N VAL A 25 -0.72 -10.56 3.99
CA VAL A 25 0.61 -11.12 4.20
C VAL A 25 0.56 -12.61 3.94
N VAL A 26 1.45 -13.09 3.07
CA VAL A 26 1.51 -14.49 2.65
C VAL A 26 2.89 -15.07 2.90
N GLU A 27 2.95 -16.39 3.06
CA GLU A 27 4.22 -17.10 3.14
C GLU A 27 5.04 -16.92 1.86
N LYS A 28 6.36 -16.84 2.03
CA LYS A 28 7.31 -16.68 0.92
C LYS A 28 7.15 -17.84 -0.07
N GLY A 29 6.98 -17.51 -1.35
CA GLY A 29 6.78 -18.48 -2.43
C GLY A 29 5.31 -18.69 -2.82
N PHE A 30 4.35 -18.29 -1.98
CA PHE A 30 2.92 -18.39 -2.29
C PHE A 30 2.31 -17.13 -2.90
N GLY A 31 3.07 -16.02 -2.98
CA GLY A 31 2.60 -14.72 -3.47
C GLY A 31 1.89 -14.79 -4.82
N GLU A 32 2.53 -15.35 -5.84
CA GLU A 32 1.95 -15.42 -7.19
C GLU A 32 0.68 -16.28 -7.24
N LYS A 33 0.65 -17.41 -6.52
CA LYS A 33 -0.51 -18.29 -6.46
C LYS A 33 -1.71 -17.60 -5.79
N VAL A 34 -1.47 -16.87 -4.70
CA VAL A 34 -2.52 -16.12 -4.03
C VAL A 34 -2.98 -14.97 -4.93
N LEU A 35 -2.06 -14.24 -5.55
CA LEU A 35 -2.37 -13.16 -6.47
C LEU A 35 -3.22 -13.62 -7.65
N SER A 36 -2.88 -14.75 -8.28
CA SER A 36 -3.65 -15.29 -9.41
C SER A 36 -5.08 -15.62 -9.00
N ASN A 37 -5.29 -16.18 -7.82
CA ASN A 37 -6.62 -16.48 -7.29
C ASN A 37 -7.41 -15.22 -6.94
N LEU A 38 -6.77 -14.20 -6.38
CA LEU A 38 -7.44 -12.93 -6.10
C LEU A 38 -7.90 -12.26 -7.39
N LYS A 39 -7.08 -12.28 -8.44
CA LYS A 39 -7.43 -11.68 -9.74
C LYS A 39 -8.59 -12.36 -10.46
N THR A 40 -9.04 -13.56 -10.05
CA THR A 40 -10.27 -14.15 -10.59
C THR A 40 -11.54 -13.57 -9.96
N LEU A 41 -11.41 -12.78 -8.89
CA LEU A 41 -12.54 -12.10 -8.26
C LEU A 41 -12.66 -10.70 -8.87
N ASP A 42 -13.86 -10.33 -9.33
CA ASP A 42 -14.10 -9.06 -10.02
C ASP A 42 -13.65 -7.84 -9.20
N SER A 43 -13.78 -7.89 -7.87
CA SER A 43 -13.39 -6.82 -6.96
C SER A 43 -11.87 -6.73 -6.69
N CYS A 44 -11.09 -7.69 -7.16
CA CYS A 44 -9.65 -7.83 -6.88
C CYS A 44 -8.79 -7.91 -8.14
N SER A 45 -9.32 -7.53 -9.31
CA SER A 45 -8.60 -7.50 -10.59
C SER A 45 -7.30 -6.68 -10.52
N GLU A 46 -7.31 -5.59 -9.75
CA GLU A 46 -6.19 -4.69 -9.51
C GLU A 46 -5.25 -5.14 -8.37
N ALA A 47 -5.42 -6.34 -7.80
CA ALA A 47 -4.51 -6.85 -6.78
C ALA A 47 -3.07 -6.92 -7.32
N GLN A 48 -2.08 -6.64 -6.46
CA GLN A 48 -0.67 -6.65 -6.82
C GLN A 48 0.19 -7.07 -5.61
N ILE A 49 1.35 -7.68 -5.89
CA ILE A 49 2.39 -7.85 -4.88
C ILE A 49 3.16 -6.53 -4.77
N ILE A 50 3.03 -5.85 -3.63
CA ILE A 50 3.61 -4.52 -3.42
C ILE A 50 4.89 -4.50 -2.58
N GLY A 51 5.35 -5.65 -2.09
CA GLY A 51 6.54 -5.70 -1.24
C GLY A 51 6.87 -7.07 -0.68
N ARG A 52 7.86 -7.08 0.22
CA ARG A 52 8.31 -8.25 0.95
C ARG A 52 8.88 -7.84 2.30
N PHE A 53 8.82 -8.75 3.26
CA PHE A 53 9.58 -8.60 4.49
C PHE A 53 11.07 -8.76 4.20
N ALA A 54 11.87 -7.88 4.76
CA ALA A 54 13.33 -7.92 4.71
C ALA A 54 13.88 -8.21 6.11
N SER A 55 14.99 -8.94 6.19
CA SER A 55 15.74 -9.08 7.44
C SER A 55 16.32 -7.73 7.86
N GLY A 56 16.22 -7.38 9.15
CA GLY A 56 16.77 -6.13 9.70
C GLY A 56 15.78 -5.40 10.60
N HIS A 57 15.79 -4.06 10.51
CA HIS A 57 15.03 -3.16 11.38
C HIS A 57 13.53 -3.44 11.38
N HIS A 58 13.05 -4.00 12.49
CA HIS A 58 11.63 -4.23 12.74
C HIS A 58 10.89 -2.89 12.92
N GLY A 59 9.63 -2.83 12.49
CA GLY A 59 8.76 -1.66 12.67
C GLY A 59 8.92 -0.55 11.63
N LEU A 60 9.77 -0.72 10.60
CA LEU A 60 9.94 0.25 9.52
C LEU A 60 9.44 -0.28 8.18
N VAL A 61 8.77 0.59 7.43
CA VAL A 61 8.34 0.33 6.05
C VAL A 61 9.16 1.20 5.11
N TYR A 62 9.84 0.57 4.15
CA TYR A 62 10.60 1.26 3.11
C TYR A 62 9.88 1.17 1.77
N MET A 63 9.57 2.31 1.18
CA MET A 63 9.04 2.41 -0.18
C MET A 63 10.17 2.74 -1.15
N ARG A 64 10.27 1.97 -2.24
CA ARG A 64 11.17 2.30 -3.34
C ARG A 64 10.55 3.45 -4.15
N THR A 65 11.30 4.52 -4.36
CA THR A 65 10.86 5.65 -5.19
C THR A 65 11.06 5.34 -6.67
N PHE A 66 10.40 6.10 -7.54
CA PHE A 66 10.51 5.94 -9.01
C PHE A 66 11.97 6.04 -9.51
N ILE A 67 12.78 6.88 -8.88
CA ILE A 67 14.21 7.06 -9.20
C ILE A 67 15.13 6.00 -8.53
N GLY A 68 14.56 4.97 -7.92
CA GLY A 68 15.30 3.83 -7.35
C GLY A 68 15.77 3.99 -5.90
N GLY A 69 15.60 5.17 -5.30
CA GLY A 69 15.88 5.43 -3.88
C GLY A 69 14.89 4.74 -2.94
N LYS A 70 15.07 4.93 -1.63
CA LYS A 70 14.15 4.45 -0.59
C LYS A 70 13.69 5.63 0.27
N ARG A 71 12.38 5.72 0.54
CA ARG A 71 11.82 6.57 1.60
C ARG A 71 11.23 5.69 2.70
N ILE A 72 11.31 6.15 3.94
CA ILE A 72 10.57 5.53 5.04
C ILE A 72 9.12 6.01 4.96
N ILE A 73 8.17 5.10 5.13
CA ILE A 73 6.76 5.44 5.39
C ILE A 73 6.59 5.39 6.92
N PRO A 74 6.55 6.55 7.60
CA PRO A 74 6.34 6.59 9.03
C PRO A 74 4.93 6.10 9.39
N MET A 75 4.74 5.71 10.65
CA MET A 75 3.40 5.58 11.19
C MET A 75 2.73 6.96 11.18
N LEU A 76 1.45 7.00 10.82
CA LEU A 76 0.69 8.24 10.85
C LEU A 76 0.47 8.66 12.31
N GLU A 77 0.88 9.88 12.67
CA GLU A 77 0.74 10.40 14.03
C GLU A 77 -0.68 10.92 14.31
N ASP A 78 -1.35 11.51 13.29
CA ASP A 78 -2.70 12.09 13.40
C ASP A 78 -3.55 11.82 12.14
N GLN A 79 -4.88 11.77 12.30
CA GLN A 79 -5.80 11.57 11.18
C GLN A 79 -5.84 12.82 10.26
N MET A 80 -5.53 12.64 8.97
CA MET A 80 -5.39 13.76 8.03
C MET A 80 -6.70 14.46 7.65
N LEU A 81 -7.84 13.75 7.67
CA LEU A 81 -9.14 14.30 7.26
C LEU A 81 -10.20 13.96 8.31
N PRO A 82 -10.93 14.98 8.84
CA PRO A 82 -12.00 14.74 9.79
C PRO A 82 -13.18 14.03 9.11
N ARG A 83 -13.79 13.08 9.82
CA ARG A 83 -14.97 12.31 9.36
C ARG A 83 -14.77 11.58 8.01
N ILE A 84 -13.56 11.02 7.80
CA ILE A 84 -13.24 10.26 6.59
C ILE A 84 -13.93 8.87 6.55
N CYS A 85 -14.41 8.38 7.70
CA CYS A 85 -15.22 7.17 7.87
C CYS A 85 -16.10 7.34 9.13
#